data_AF-A0A413G4I8-F1
#
_entry.id   AF-A0A413G4I8-F1
#
_cell.length_a   1.000
_cell.length_b   1.000
_cell.length_c   1.000
_cell.angle_alpha   90.00
_cell.angle_beta   90.00
_cell.angle_gamma   90.00
#
_symmetry.space_group_name_H-M   'P 1'
#
loop_
_entity.id
_entity.type
_entity.pdbx_description
1 polymer ?
#
loop_
_entity_poly.entity_id
_entity_poly.type
_entity_poly.pdbx_seq_one_letter_code
_entity_poly.pdbx_strand_id
1 'polypeptide(L)'
;MAENKLDVKTRKPFLTSNQIGLAAAFGGAAFAFRALGIAVPLVPPLVMDPGALMPCLAGMAGGPVVGAIVGIARGIPSGTPIVDLWAQPIKGIYWAFIWTHVILKIEDTKKRWIVFGILTFLLQFFVEQVMFTWGNATLLKLYPFYPTWPFTLAWYAVLYSIFQFIIFAALIKAFPGLFNWKTNKTK
;
A
#
# COMPACT_ATOMS: atom_id res chain seq x y z
N MET A 1 -55.50 -16.43 2.89
CA MET A 1 -54.22 -16.28 2.15
C MET A 1 -53.24 -15.65 3.11
N ALA A 2 -52.26 -16.41 3.60
CA ALA A 2 -51.26 -15.91 4.55
C ALA A 2 -50.13 -15.22 3.78
N GLU A 3 -49.95 -13.92 3.99
CA GLU A 3 -48.79 -13.17 3.49
C GLU A 3 -47.52 -13.69 4.16
N ASN A 4 -46.70 -14.40 3.40
CA ASN A 4 -45.37 -14.81 3.81
C ASN A 4 -44.44 -13.59 3.70
N LYS A 5 -44.36 -12.78 4.77
CA LYS A 5 -43.38 -11.70 4.88
C LYS A 5 -41.98 -12.32 4.88
N LEU A 6 -41.34 -12.29 3.72
CA LEU A 6 -39.91 -12.60 3.58
C LEU A 6 -39.14 -11.66 4.50
N ASP A 7 -38.65 -12.22 5.60
CA ASP A 7 -37.79 -11.53 6.56
C ASP A 7 -36.44 -11.29 5.86
N VAL A 8 -36.35 -10.20 5.08
CA VAL A 8 -35.12 -9.79 4.40
C VAL A 8 -34.15 -9.33 5.46
N LYS A 9 -33.43 -10.28 6.04
CA LYS A 9 -32.32 -10.07 6.97
C LYS A 9 -31.32 -9.17 6.25
N THR A 10 -31.38 -7.87 6.54
CA THR A 10 -30.58 -6.83 5.91
C THR A 10 -29.13 -7.09 6.33
N ARG A 11 -28.40 -7.86 5.51
CA ARG A 11 -26.98 -8.14 5.79
C ARG A 11 -26.26 -6.80 5.77
N LYS A 12 -25.60 -6.46 6.88
CA LYS A 12 -24.73 -5.28 6.91
C LYS A 12 -23.76 -5.38 5.73
N PRO A 13 -23.65 -4.34 4.90
CA PRO A 13 -22.80 -4.40 3.72
C PRO A 13 -21.35 -4.66 4.16
N PHE A 14 -20.67 -5.55 3.43
CA PHE A 14 -19.29 -5.97 3.75
C PHE A 14 -18.30 -4.79 3.65
N LEU A 15 -18.61 -3.81 2.79
CA LEU A 15 -17.88 -2.57 2.64
C LEU A 15 -18.84 -1.39 2.76
N THR A 16 -18.39 -0.33 3.42
CA THR A 16 -19.11 0.95 3.46
C THR A 16 -19.00 1.69 2.12
N SER A 17 -19.96 2.56 1.81
CA SER A 17 -19.91 3.37 0.58
C SER A 17 -18.61 4.19 0.45
N ASN A 18 -18.05 4.64 1.57
CA ASN A 18 -16.77 5.34 1.60
C ASN A 18 -15.61 4.41 1.21
N GLN A 19 -15.58 3.18 1.73
CA GLN A 19 -14.58 2.18 1.34
C GLN A 19 -14.67 1.80 -0.13
N ILE A 20 -15.88 1.74 -0.69
CA ILE A 20 -16.10 1.51 -2.12
C ILE A 20 -15.56 2.69 -2.94
N GLY A 21 -15.86 3.93 -2.52
CA GLY A 21 -15.34 5.13 -3.17
C GLY A 21 -13.82 5.21 -3.14
N LEU A 22 -13.20 4.88 -1.99
CA LEU A 22 -11.74 4.82 -1.86
C LEU A 22 -11.14 3.72 -2.72
N ALA A 23 -11.74 2.53 -2.73
CA ALA A 23 -11.28 1.42 -3.58
C ALA A 23 -11.34 1.80 -5.07
N ALA A 24 -12.40 2.47 -5.52
CA ALA A 24 -12.55 2.90 -6.90
C ALA A 24 -11.54 4.00 -7.27
N ALA A 25 -11.40 5.03 -6.43
CA ALA A 25 -10.50 6.15 -6.72
C ALA A 25 -9.02 5.72 -6.70
N PHE A 26 -8.58 5.08 -5.62
CA PHE A 26 -7.19 4.61 -5.50
C PHE A 26 -6.91 3.42 -6.42
N GLY A 27 -7.88 2.53 -6.64
CA GLY A 27 -7.75 1.40 -7.56
C GLY A 27 -7.62 1.85 -9.01
N GLY A 28 -8.47 2.79 -9.44
CA GLY A 28 -8.38 3.40 -10.77
C GLY A 28 -7.07 4.15 -10.97
N ALA A 29 -6.64 4.95 -9.97
CA ALA A 29 -5.35 5.62 -10.01
C ALA A 29 -4.19 4.62 -10.11
N ALA A 30 -4.18 3.58 -9.28
CA ALA A 30 -3.12 2.57 -9.26
C ALA A 30 -3.02 1.79 -10.58
N PHE A 31 -4.18 1.43 -11.15
CA PHE A 31 -4.27 0.81 -12.45
C PHE A 31 -3.74 1.74 -13.54
N ALA A 32 -4.19 3.00 -13.57
CA ALA A 32 -3.81 3.98 -14.58
C ALA A 32 -2.31 4.30 -14.53
N PHE A 33 -1.72 4.54 -13.36
CA PHE A 33 -0.29 4.80 -13.22
C PHE A 33 0.56 3.66 -13.78
N ARG A 34 0.15 2.42 -13.50
CA ARG A 34 0.88 1.24 -13.98
C ARG A 34 0.66 0.99 -15.47
N ALA A 35 -0.58 1.06 -15.93
CA ALA A 35 -0.93 0.82 -17.33
C ALA A 35 -0.32 1.88 -18.27
N LEU A 36 -0.23 3.13 -17.82
CA LEU A 36 0.42 4.22 -18.55
C LEU A 36 1.95 4.20 -18.41
N GLY A 37 2.51 3.30 -17.60
CA GLY A 37 3.96 3.24 -17.38
C GLY A 37 4.52 4.51 -16.74
N ILE A 38 3.72 5.26 -15.98
CA ILE A 38 4.16 6.45 -15.24
C ILE A 38 4.98 5.97 -14.05
N ALA A 39 6.22 5.60 -14.32
CA ALA A 39 7.18 5.18 -13.33
C ALA A 39 8.53 5.82 -13.67
N VAL A 40 9.29 6.21 -12.65
CA VAL A 40 10.64 6.70 -12.84
C VAL A 40 11.55 5.47 -13.03
N PRO A 41 12.10 5.23 -14.24
CA PRO A 41 13.02 4.12 -14.44
C PRO A 41 14.32 4.42 -13.70
N LEU A 42 14.85 3.45 -12.96
CA LEU A 42 16.17 3.58 -12.31
C LEU A 42 17.19 2.72 -13.02
N VAL A 43 17.09 1.40 -12.83
CA VAL A 43 17.95 0.40 -13.45
C VAL A 43 17.05 -0.77 -13.82
N PRO A 44 16.96 -1.19 -15.10
CA PRO A 44 16.12 -2.33 -15.49
C PRO A 44 16.43 -3.56 -14.64
N PRO A 45 15.43 -4.27 -14.06
CA PRO A 45 13.97 -4.14 -14.17
C PRO A 45 13.30 -3.25 -13.10
N LEU A 46 14.07 -2.52 -12.30
CA LEU A 46 13.61 -1.73 -11.16
C LEU A 46 13.06 -0.37 -11.59
N VAL A 47 11.85 -0.09 -11.12
CA VAL A 47 11.14 1.16 -11.40
C VAL A 47 10.55 1.73 -10.12
N MET A 48 10.69 3.04 -9.93
CA MET A 48 9.96 3.77 -8.89
C MET A 48 8.58 4.15 -9.42
N ASP A 49 7.60 3.30 -9.12
CA ASP A 49 6.22 3.52 -9.54
C ASP A 49 5.37 4.12 -8.40
N PRO A 50 4.85 5.36 -8.55
CA PRO A 50 3.86 5.95 -7.63
C PRO A 50 2.59 5.09 -7.50
N GLY A 51 2.20 4.35 -8.54
CA GLY A 51 1.08 3.43 -8.52
C GLY A 51 1.23 2.31 -7.50
N ALA A 52 2.45 1.88 -7.19
CA ALA A 52 2.72 0.87 -6.16
C ALA A 52 2.59 1.41 -4.72
N LEU A 53 2.44 2.73 -4.55
CA LEU A 53 2.16 3.38 -3.26
C LEU A 53 0.65 3.47 -2.96
N MET A 54 -0.18 3.40 -4.00
CA MET A 54 -1.64 3.51 -3.89
C MET A 54 -2.28 2.41 -3.03
N PRO A 55 -1.87 1.13 -3.09
CA PRO A 55 -2.39 0.10 -2.19
C PRO A 55 -2.12 0.40 -0.72
N CYS A 56 -0.97 1.00 -0.39
CA CYS A 56 -0.65 1.41 0.98
C CYS A 56 -1.54 2.55 1.43
N LEU A 57 -1.65 3.61 0.62
CA LEU A 57 -2.48 4.78 0.92
C LEU A 57 -3.94 4.37 1.10
N ALA A 58 -4.44 3.52 0.22
CA ALA A 58 -5.77 2.95 0.30
C ALA A 58 -5.95 2.07 1.55
N GLY A 59 -4.94 1.28 1.92
CA GLY A 59 -4.92 0.51 3.17
C GLY A 59 -4.96 1.41 4.42
N MET A 60 -4.18 2.49 4.43
CA MET A 60 -4.12 3.45 5.53
C MET A 60 -5.42 4.26 5.68
N ALA A 61 -6.07 4.61 4.56
CA ALA A 61 -7.29 5.41 4.55
C ALA A 61 -8.59 4.58 4.71
N GLY A 62 -8.67 3.44 4.03
CA GLY A 62 -9.90 2.64 3.89
C GLY A 62 -9.87 1.28 4.62
N GLY A 63 -8.72 0.89 5.17
CA GLY A 63 -8.54 -0.38 5.86
C GLY A 63 -8.02 -1.52 4.96
N PRO A 64 -7.79 -2.71 5.52
CA PRO A 64 -7.04 -3.79 4.88
C PRO A 64 -7.72 -4.32 3.61
N VAL A 65 -9.05 -4.40 3.60
CA VAL A 65 -9.81 -4.89 2.43
C VAL A 65 -9.70 -3.92 1.25
N VAL A 66 -9.74 -2.61 1.51
CA VAL A 66 -9.57 -1.58 0.47
C VAL A 66 -8.14 -1.63 -0.07
N GLY A 67 -7.14 -1.73 0.81
CA GLY A 67 -5.75 -1.91 0.41
C GLY A 67 -5.52 -3.15 -0.46
N ALA A 68 -6.18 -4.27 -0.12
CA ALA A 68 -6.12 -5.50 -0.92
C ALA A 68 -6.72 -5.33 -2.31
N ILE A 69 -7.93 -4.75 -2.43
CA ILE A 69 -8.61 -4.50 -3.70
C ILE A 69 -7.76 -3.60 -4.61
N VAL A 70 -7.22 -2.52 -4.05
CA VAL A 70 -6.34 -1.60 -4.79
C VAL A 70 -5.03 -2.28 -5.19
N GLY A 71 -4.50 -3.16 -4.34
CA GLY A 71 -3.35 -4.01 -4.66
C GLY A 71 -3.61 -4.91 -5.86
N ILE A 72 -4.77 -5.55 -5.93
CA ILE A 72 -5.15 -6.39 -7.08
C ILE A 72 -5.27 -5.52 -8.34
N ALA A 73 -5.97 -4.39 -8.24
CA ALA A 73 -6.13 -3.46 -9.35
C ALA A 73 -4.77 -2.98 -9.90
N ARG A 74 -3.79 -2.73 -9.01
CA ARG A 74 -2.42 -2.38 -9.39
C ARG A 74 -1.64 -3.55 -10.00
N GLY A 75 -1.90 -4.78 -9.55
CA GLY A 75 -1.18 -5.97 -10.00
C GLY A 75 -1.54 -6.42 -11.40
N ILE A 76 -2.79 -6.22 -11.84
CA ILE A 76 -3.29 -6.63 -13.16
C ILE A 76 -2.48 -6.05 -14.33
N PRO A 77 -2.27 -4.72 -14.45
CA PRO A 77 -1.55 -4.13 -15.58
C PRO A 77 -0.03 -4.24 -15.45
N SER A 78 0.50 -5.07 -14.55
CA SER A 78 1.93 -5.11 -14.30
C SER A 78 2.71 -5.85 -15.40
N GLY A 79 3.95 -5.44 -15.66
CA GLY A 79 4.88 -6.25 -16.46
C GLY A 79 5.28 -7.58 -15.80
N THR A 80 5.03 -7.73 -14.51
CA THR A 80 5.25 -8.96 -13.72
C THR A 80 4.02 -9.34 -12.90
N PRO A 81 2.85 -9.64 -13.54
CA PRO A 81 1.60 -9.87 -12.82
C PRO A 81 1.71 -10.99 -11.79
N ILE A 82 2.47 -12.05 -12.10
CA ILE A 82 2.60 -13.22 -11.22
C ILE A 82 3.22 -12.87 -9.86
N VAL A 83 4.02 -11.81 -9.76
CA VAL A 83 4.60 -11.31 -8.50
C VAL A 83 3.69 -10.25 -7.90
N ASP A 84 3.22 -9.30 -8.71
CA ASP A 84 2.46 -8.15 -8.21
C ASP A 84 1.06 -8.50 -7.72
N LEU A 85 0.40 -9.52 -8.29
CA LEU A 85 -1.00 -9.85 -7.98
C LEU A 85 -1.20 -10.31 -6.53
N TRP A 86 -0.18 -10.86 -5.89
CA TRP A 86 -0.22 -11.26 -4.48
C TRP A 86 0.62 -10.33 -3.59
N ALA A 87 1.74 -9.81 -4.09
CA ALA A 87 2.60 -8.92 -3.31
C ALA A 87 1.93 -7.57 -3.03
N GLN A 88 1.24 -6.98 -4.01
CA GLN A 88 0.61 -5.66 -3.85
C GLN A 88 -0.60 -5.67 -2.89
N PRO A 89 -1.48 -6.70 -2.90
CA PRO A 89 -2.52 -6.81 -1.89
C PRO A 89 -1.98 -6.99 -0.47
N ILE A 90 -0.97 -7.86 -0.28
CA ILE A 90 -0.31 -8.03 1.02
C ILE A 90 0.25 -6.69 1.49
N LYS A 91 0.85 -5.93 0.57
CA LYS A 91 1.35 -4.58 0.81
C LYS A 91 0.29 -3.64 1.38
N GLY A 92 -0.87 -3.58 0.75
CA GLY A 92 -1.99 -2.77 1.25
C GLY A 92 -2.54 -3.24 2.61
N ILE A 93 -2.60 -4.55 2.84
CA ILE A 93 -3.12 -5.13 4.08
C ILE A 93 -2.23 -4.79 5.27
N TYR A 94 -0.92 -5.06 5.20
CA TYR A 94 -0.06 -4.82 6.37
C TYR A 94 0.07 -3.33 6.67
N TRP A 95 0.06 -2.45 5.65
CA TRP A 95 0.10 -1.01 5.86
C TRP A 95 -1.15 -0.51 6.60
N ALA A 96 -2.32 -1.09 6.32
CA ALA A 96 -3.53 -0.81 7.09
C ALA A 96 -3.38 -1.19 8.57
N PHE A 97 -2.77 -2.34 8.86
CA PHE A 97 -2.53 -2.80 10.22
C PHE A 97 -1.55 -1.90 10.95
N ILE A 98 -0.40 -1.59 10.35
CA ILE A 98 0.65 -0.77 10.97
C ILE A 98 0.15 0.65 11.21
N TRP A 99 -0.59 1.21 10.26
CA TRP A 99 -1.20 2.53 10.41
C TRP A 99 -2.15 2.57 11.60
N THR A 100 -3.09 1.62 11.67
CA THR A 100 -4.14 1.59 12.70
C THR A 100 -3.61 1.19 14.08
N HIS A 101 -2.69 0.22 14.15
CA HIS A 101 -2.27 -0.38 15.42
C HIS A 101 -0.98 0.19 15.98
N VAL A 102 -0.14 0.82 15.16
CA VAL A 102 1.16 1.37 15.59
C VAL A 102 1.18 2.88 15.44
N ILE A 103 0.99 3.40 14.23
CA ILE A 103 1.18 4.84 13.95
C ILE A 103 0.11 5.69 14.66
N LEU A 104 -1.17 5.35 14.51
CA LEU A 104 -2.26 6.13 15.09
C LEU A 104 -2.35 6.04 16.62
N LYS A 105 -1.75 5.01 17.25
CA LYS A 105 -1.70 4.89 18.72
C LYS A 105 -0.70 5.83 19.39
N ILE A 106 0.26 6.37 18.64
CA ILE A 106 1.27 7.28 19.20
C ILE A 106 0.63 8.66 19.33
N GLU A 107 0.42 9.15 20.55
CA GLU A 107 -0.24 10.44 20.78
C GLU A 107 0.63 11.64 20.38
N ASP A 108 1.94 11.57 20.63
CA ASP A 108 2.90 12.62 20.30
C ASP A 108 3.15 12.71 18.80
N THR A 109 2.81 13.86 18.20
CA THR A 109 2.95 14.09 16.77
C THR A 109 4.40 14.01 16.28
N LYS A 110 5.38 14.49 17.06
CA LYS A 110 6.80 14.45 16.65
C LYS A 110 7.31 13.02 16.65
N LYS A 111 7.01 12.26 17.72
CA LYS A 111 7.37 10.84 17.80
C LYS A 111 6.66 10.02 16.73
N ARG A 112 5.39 10.33 16.44
CA ARG A 112 4.61 9.65 15.38
C ARG A 112 5.28 9.79 14.00
N TRP A 113 5.77 10.97 13.63
CA TRP A 113 6.50 11.18 12.38
C TRP A 113 7.83 10.43 12.32
N ILE A 114 8.60 10.42 13.41
CA ILE A 114 9.88 9.69 13.49
C ILE A 114 9.64 8.18 13.35
N VAL A 115 8.70 7.63 14.13
CA VAL A 115 8.33 6.22 14.06
C VAL A 115 7.79 5.85 12.69
N PHE A 116 7.01 6.74 12.05
CA PHE A 116 6.54 6.54 10.69
C PHE A 116 7.68 6.44 9.67
N GLY A 117 8.69 7.32 9.76
CA GLY A 117 9.87 7.26 8.90
C GLY A 117 10.68 5.97 9.08
N ILE A 118 10.98 5.62 10.33
CA ILE A 118 11.73 4.40 10.66
C ILE A 118 10.98 3.15 10.19
N LEU A 119 9.67 3.07 10.47
CA LEU A 119 8.87 1.93 10.03
C LEU A 119 8.75 1.86 8.51
N THR A 120 8.63 2.99 7.81
CA THR A 120 8.62 3.01 6.34
C THR A 120 9.91 2.38 5.80
N PHE A 121 11.06 2.73 6.35
CA PHE A 121 12.34 2.12 5.97
C PHE A 121 12.41 0.63 6.30
N LEU A 122 12.09 0.24 7.54
CA LEU A 122 12.18 -1.15 7.99
C LEU A 122 11.24 -2.07 7.21
N LEU A 123 10.00 -1.63 6.95
CA LEU A 123 9.04 -2.39 6.16
C LEU A 123 9.47 -2.49 4.70
N GLN A 124 10.00 -1.40 4.13
CA GLN A 124 10.53 -1.44 2.77
C GLN A 124 11.65 -2.47 2.65
N PHE A 125 12.61 -2.44 3.57
CA PHE A 125 13.84 -3.25 3.48
C PHE A 125 13.63 -4.72 3.85
N PHE A 126 12.89 -4.99 4.93
CA PHE A 126 12.73 -6.36 5.46
C PHE A 126 11.48 -7.08 4.96
N VAL A 127 10.43 -6.35 4.55
CA VAL A 127 9.17 -6.98 4.13
C VAL A 127 9.01 -6.84 2.62
N GLU A 128 8.92 -5.62 2.11
CA GLU A 128 8.64 -5.39 0.69
C GLU A 128 9.77 -5.93 -0.19
N GLN A 129 11.01 -5.53 0.09
CA GLN A 129 12.15 -5.93 -0.72
C GLN A 129 12.36 -7.44 -0.70
N VAL A 130 12.23 -8.09 0.46
CA VAL A 130 12.32 -9.55 0.56
C VAL A 130 11.22 -10.21 -0.27
N MET A 131 9.97 -9.75 -0.14
CA MET A 131 8.82 -10.29 -0.86
C MET A 131 8.97 -10.18 -2.38
N PHE A 132 9.33 -9.00 -2.89
CA PHE A 132 9.51 -8.78 -4.33
C PHE A 132 10.77 -9.44 -4.88
N THR A 133 11.88 -9.42 -4.13
CA THR A 133 13.13 -10.10 -4.56
C THR A 133 12.91 -11.61 -4.61
N TRP A 134 12.23 -12.17 -3.60
CA TRP A 134 11.88 -13.58 -3.58
C TRP A 134 10.96 -13.95 -4.74
N GLY A 135 9.88 -13.20 -4.96
CA GLY A 135 8.97 -13.44 -6.09
C GLY A 135 9.68 -13.38 -7.44
N ASN A 136 10.55 -12.41 -7.65
CA ASN A 136 11.33 -12.28 -8.88
C ASN A 136 12.37 -13.40 -9.04
N ALA A 137 12.96 -13.89 -7.93
CA ALA A 137 13.95 -14.96 -7.96
C ALA A 137 13.33 -16.35 -8.16
N THR A 138 12.22 -16.66 -7.50
CA THR A 138 11.62 -17.99 -7.51
C THR A 138 10.61 -18.18 -8.63
N LEU A 139 9.70 -17.21 -8.82
CA LEU A 139 8.61 -17.31 -9.80
C LEU A 139 9.08 -16.93 -11.20
N LEU A 140 9.88 -15.87 -11.31
CA LEU A 140 10.33 -15.33 -12.62
C LEU A 140 11.77 -15.69 -12.98
N LYS A 141 12.56 -16.23 -12.04
CA LYS A 141 13.97 -16.61 -12.23
C LYS A 141 14.83 -15.49 -12.83
N LEU A 142 14.53 -14.23 -12.52
CA LEU A 142 15.22 -13.07 -13.08
C LEU A 142 16.63 -12.90 -12.51
N TYR A 143 16.82 -13.21 -11.23
CA TYR A 143 18.08 -13.10 -10.51
C TYR A 143 18.05 -14.02 -9.28
N PRO A 144 19.20 -14.44 -8.72
CA PRO A 144 19.21 -15.22 -7.49
C PRO A 144 18.71 -14.38 -6.31
N PHE A 145 18.08 -14.99 -5.31
CA PHE A 145 17.61 -14.27 -4.12
C PHE A 145 18.79 -13.70 -3.32
N TYR A 146 19.81 -14.52 -3.09
CA TYR A 146 21.08 -14.14 -2.50
C TYR A 146 22.17 -14.19 -3.58
N PRO A 147 23.00 -13.15 -3.79
CA PRO A 147 23.20 -11.98 -2.92
C PRO A 147 22.31 -10.75 -3.23
N THR A 148 21.36 -10.87 -4.18
CA THR A 148 20.50 -9.77 -4.65
C THR A 148 19.84 -9.00 -3.51
N TRP A 149 19.30 -9.74 -2.54
CA TRP A 149 19.02 -9.25 -1.20
C TRP A 149 20.01 -9.89 -0.22
N PRO A 150 20.65 -9.13 0.68
CA PRO A 150 20.47 -7.69 0.90
C PRO A 150 21.42 -6.81 0.07
N PHE A 151 22.48 -7.34 -0.54
CA PHE A 151 23.62 -6.51 -0.96
C PHE A 151 23.38 -5.74 -2.25
N THR A 152 22.86 -6.40 -3.29
CA THR A 152 22.82 -5.83 -4.64
C THR A 152 21.69 -4.81 -4.81
N LEU A 153 20.60 -4.97 -4.07
CA LEU A 153 19.43 -4.07 -4.10
C LEU A 153 19.28 -3.19 -2.84
N ALA A 154 20.20 -3.23 -1.86
CA ALA A 154 20.10 -2.40 -0.65
C ALA A 154 19.95 -0.91 -0.98
N TRP A 155 20.75 -0.40 -1.92
CA TRP A 155 20.69 1.00 -2.35
C TRP A 155 19.31 1.39 -2.89
N TYR A 156 18.66 0.48 -3.64
CA TYR A 156 17.32 0.67 -4.18
C TYR A 156 16.28 0.77 -3.05
N ALA A 157 16.38 -0.08 -2.03
CA ALA A 157 15.46 -0.03 -0.89
C ALA A 157 15.60 1.26 -0.09
N VAL A 158 16.81 1.77 0.09
CA VAL A 158 17.04 3.07 0.73
C VAL A 158 16.36 4.18 -0.08
N LEU A 159 16.64 4.27 -1.38
CA LEU A 159 16.03 5.32 -2.23
C LEU A 159 14.50 5.21 -2.27
N TYR A 160 13.97 3.99 -2.44
CA TYR A 160 12.53 3.76 -2.51
C TYR A 160 11.84 4.11 -1.18
N SER A 161 12.47 3.80 -0.04
CA SER A 161 11.92 4.17 1.26
C SER A 161 11.81 5.68 1.46
N ILE A 162 12.79 6.46 0.97
CA ILE A 162 12.77 7.92 1.01
C ILE A 162 11.63 8.44 0.12
N PHE A 163 11.53 7.92 -1.10
CA PHE A 163 10.44 8.26 -2.02
C PHE A 163 9.07 7.95 -1.41
N GLN A 164 8.88 6.73 -0.89
CA GLN A 164 7.65 6.29 -0.24
C GLN A 164 7.29 7.19 0.96
N PHE A 165 8.27 7.50 1.81
CA PHE A 165 8.04 8.38 2.96
C PHE A 165 7.65 9.80 2.56
N ILE A 166 8.31 10.40 1.56
CA ILE A 166 7.99 11.76 1.10
C ILE A 166 6.56 11.82 0.55
N ILE A 167 6.18 10.86 -0.29
CA ILE A 167 4.84 10.82 -0.89
C ILE A 167 3.77 10.60 0.19
N PHE A 168 3.98 9.65 1.10
CA PHE A 168 3.06 9.42 2.20
C PHE A 168 2.95 10.65 3.09
N ALA A 169 4.07 11.26 3.48
CA ALA A 169 4.10 12.44 4.33
C ALA A 169 3.37 13.63 3.68
N ALA A 170 3.57 13.84 2.39
CA ALA A 170 2.89 14.88 1.62
C ALA A 170 1.37 14.66 1.62
N LEU A 171 0.91 13.44 1.34
CA LEU A 171 -0.52 13.12 1.30
C LEU A 171 -1.19 13.15 2.67
N ILE A 172 -0.52 12.67 3.72
CA ILE A 172 -1.03 12.72 5.10
C ILE A 172 -1.16 14.18 5.56
N LYS A 173 -0.20 15.05 5.20
CA LYS A 173 -0.28 16.49 5.51
C LYS A 173 -1.36 17.21 4.70
N ALA A 174 -1.56 16.83 3.43
CA ALA A 174 -2.57 17.43 2.57
C ALA A 174 -3.99 17.00 2.97
N PHE A 175 -4.19 15.73 3.36
CA PHE A 175 -5.49 15.15 3.67
C PHE A 175 -5.52 14.46 5.05
N PRO A 176 -5.28 15.19 6.15
CA PRO A 176 -5.18 14.59 7.48
C PRO A 176 -6.47 13.88 7.91
N GLY A 177 -7.63 14.41 7.50
CA GLY A 177 -8.93 13.81 7.79
C GLY A 177 -9.13 12.44 7.13
N LEU A 178 -8.56 12.22 5.95
CA LEU A 178 -8.66 10.95 5.23
C LEU A 178 -7.91 9.82 5.95
N PHE A 179 -6.80 10.14 6.59
CA PHE A 179 -5.93 9.18 7.27
C PHE A 179 -6.16 9.10 8.78
N ASN A 180 -7.24 9.70 9.30
CA ASN A 180 -7.49 9.86 10.73
C ASN A 180 -6.32 10.51 11.50
N TRP A 181 -5.54 11.35 10.79
CA TRP A 181 -4.41 12.05 11.35
C TRP A 181 -4.89 13.29 12.10
N LYS A 182 -5.17 13.13 13.40
CA LYS A 182 -5.45 14.26 14.28
C LYS A 182 -4.18 15.06 14.49
N THR A 183 -4.07 16.23 13.87
CA THR A 183 -3.11 17.24 14.30
C THR A 183 -3.62 17.84 15.60
N ASN A 184 -2.81 17.83 16.67
CA ASN A 184 -3.04 18.63 17.87
C ASN A 184 -2.92 20.13 17.55
N LYS A 185 -3.76 20.64 16.65
CA LYS A 185 -4.11 22.04 16.61
C LYS A 185 -5.20 22.19 17.66
N THR A 186 -4.78 22.49 18.89
CA THR A 186 -5.61 23.23 19.82
C THR A 186 -6.27 24.37 19.05
N LYS A 187 -7.60 24.34 18.96
CA LYS A 187 -8.36 25.57 18.79
C LYS A 187 -8.15 26.43 20.02
#